data_AF-A0A414U8N0-F1
#
_entry.id   AF-A0A414U8N0-F1
#
_cell.length_a   1.000
_cell.length_b   1.000
_cell.length_c   1.000
_cell.angle_alpha   90.00
_cell.angle_beta   90.00
_cell.angle_gamma   90.00
#
_symmetry.space_group_name_H-M   'P 1'
#
loop_
_entity.id
_entity.type
_entity.pdbx_description
1 polymer ?
#
loop_
_entity_poly.entity_id
_entity_poly.type
_entity_poly.pdbx_seq_one_letter_code
_entity_poly.pdbx_strand_id
1 'polypeptide(L)'
;MNKKRKEKPGKVAKYEGKTKEQIIAAEKRKLGGIYKKLDEKTKKATENLVEEAAFMGASLHELRQKIAEKGYTEEYQNGANQKGVKKSAEVEIYNTMIKNYMAVIKQLTDLVPKEQGATKTNDGFEDFVNGRDD
;
A
#
# COMPACT_ATOMS: atom_id res chain seq x y z
N MET A 1 36.68 -26.88 -11.34
CA MET A 1 35.40 -26.65 -12.08
C MET A 1 34.53 -25.73 -11.23
N ASN A 2 34.62 -24.41 -11.48
CA ASN A 2 33.97 -23.36 -10.68
C ASN A 2 32.51 -23.20 -11.10
N LYS A 3 31.55 -23.45 -10.20
CA LYS A 3 30.20 -22.89 -10.31
C LYS A 3 29.99 -21.93 -9.16
N LYS A 4 30.50 -20.69 -9.31
CA LYS A 4 30.07 -19.56 -8.50
C LYS A 4 28.55 -19.45 -8.67
N ARG A 5 27.79 -19.82 -7.64
CA ARG A 5 26.37 -19.50 -7.56
C ARG A 5 26.28 -17.98 -7.70
N LYS A 6 25.67 -17.50 -8.78
CA LYS A 6 25.29 -16.09 -8.88
C LYS A 6 24.25 -15.86 -7.80
N GLU A 7 24.65 -15.24 -6.69
CA GLU A 7 23.69 -14.62 -5.78
C GLU A 7 22.85 -13.68 -6.64
N LYS A 8 21.54 -13.96 -6.71
CA LYS A 8 20.59 -13.02 -7.29
C LYS A 8 20.73 -11.76 -6.43
N PRO A 9 21.03 -10.58 -7.01
CA PRO A 9 21.06 -9.36 -6.20
C PRO A 9 19.73 -9.29 -5.48
N GLY A 10 19.78 -9.19 -4.14
CA GLY A 10 18.59 -8.91 -3.34
C GLY A 10 17.85 -7.76 -4.02
N LYS A 11 16.52 -7.82 -4.10
CA LYS A 11 15.71 -6.78 -4.74
C LYS A 11 15.86 -5.46 -3.98
N VAL A 12 16.95 -4.74 -4.20
CA VAL A 12 17.21 -3.39 -3.68
C VAL A 12 16.45 -2.39 -4.57
N ALA A 13 16.12 -1.23 -4.01
CA ALA A 13 14.80 -0.63 -3.98
C ALA A 13 14.12 -0.42 -5.35
N LYS A 14 12.83 -0.77 -5.43
CA LYS A 14 11.92 -0.54 -6.58
C LYS A 14 11.95 0.91 -7.15
N TYR A 15 12.39 1.87 -6.34
CA TYR A 15 12.40 3.31 -6.60
C TYR A 15 13.77 3.98 -6.45
N GLU A 16 14.85 3.22 -6.33
CA GLU A 16 16.21 3.78 -6.26
C GLU A 16 16.50 4.70 -7.45
N GLY A 17 16.96 5.93 -7.15
CA GLY A 17 17.34 6.94 -8.15
C GLY A 17 16.18 7.55 -8.95
N LYS A 18 14.92 7.28 -8.61
CA LYS A 18 13.75 7.84 -9.32
C LYS A 18 13.23 9.11 -8.66
N THR A 19 12.79 10.07 -9.48
CA THR A 19 12.10 11.26 -8.98
C THR A 19 10.70 10.90 -8.47
N LYS A 20 10.12 11.78 -7.64
CA LYS A 20 8.78 11.58 -7.10
C LYS A 20 7.75 11.38 -8.21
N GLU A 21 7.83 12.16 -9.29
CA GLU A 21 6.93 12.08 -10.44
C GLU A 21 7.05 10.74 -11.16
N GLN A 22 8.26 10.19 -11.27
CA GLN A 22 8.49 8.87 -11.86
C GLN A 22 7.90 7.76 -10.98
N ILE A 23 7.98 7.90 -9.66
CA ILE A 23 7.36 6.97 -8.70
C ILE A 23 5.84 7.04 -8.80
N ILE A 24 5.27 8.25 -8.87
CA ILE A 24 3.83 8.47 -9.06
C ILE A 24 3.37 7.82 -10.36
N ALA A 25 4.06 8.06 -11.47
CA ALA A 25 3.72 7.45 -12.76
C ALA A 25 3.78 5.91 -12.72
N ALA A 26 4.77 5.35 -12.02
CA ALA A 26 4.91 3.92 -11.84
C ALA A 26 3.77 3.31 -10.98
N GLU A 27 3.40 3.97 -9.88
CA GLU A 27 2.27 3.53 -9.05
C GLU A 27 0.93 3.70 -9.77
N LYS A 28 0.73 4.80 -10.50
CA LYS A 28 -0.48 5.02 -11.33
C LYS A 28 -0.63 3.93 -12.38
N ARG A 29 0.45 3.57 -13.09
CA ARG A 29 0.44 2.47 -14.07
C ARG A 29 0.13 1.12 -13.41
N LYS A 30 0.71 0.85 -12.25
CA LYS A 30 0.48 -0.39 -11.49
C LYS A 30 -0.99 -0.50 -11.05
N LEU A 31 -1.50 0.53 -10.40
CA LEU A 31 -2.86 0.56 -9.88
C LEU A 31 -3.89 0.59 -11.02
N GLY A 32 -3.70 1.43 -12.04
CA GLY A 32 -4.58 1.47 -13.21
C GLY A 32 -4.67 0.15 -13.97
N GLY A 33 -3.59 -0.66 -13.97
CA GLY A 33 -3.62 -2.01 -14.52
C GLY A 33 -4.54 -2.98 -13.77
N ILE A 34 -4.63 -2.84 -12.44
CA ILE A 34 -5.48 -3.69 -11.58
C ILE A 34 -6.96 -3.38 -11.83
N TYR A 35 -7.30 -2.10 -11.97
CA TYR A 35 -8.69 -1.65 -12.08
C TYR A 35 -9.19 -1.46 -13.52
N LYS A 36 -8.44 -1.94 -14.52
CA LYS A 36 -8.78 -1.76 -15.95
C LYS A 36 -10.09 -2.45 -16.38
N LYS A 37 -10.49 -3.51 -15.67
CA LYS A 37 -11.66 -4.35 -16.02
C LYS A 37 -12.97 -3.92 -15.34
N LEU A 38 -12.98 -2.77 -14.66
CA LEU A 38 -14.16 -2.23 -14.01
C LEU A 38 -15.16 -1.64 -15.01
N ASP A 39 -16.44 -1.61 -14.64
CA ASP A 39 -17.51 -1.02 -15.45
C ASP A 39 -17.33 0.49 -15.62
N GLU A 40 -17.92 1.07 -16.67
CA GLU A 40 -17.69 2.46 -17.05
C GLU A 40 -18.10 3.48 -15.96
N LYS A 41 -19.10 3.12 -15.14
CA LYS A 41 -19.56 3.96 -14.03
C LYS A 41 -18.58 3.95 -12.85
N THR A 42 -18.03 2.79 -12.49
CA THR A 42 -17.01 2.68 -11.43
C THR A 42 -15.63 3.14 -11.89
N LYS A 43 -15.37 3.14 -13.20
CA LYS A 43 -14.10 3.58 -13.79
C LYS A 43 -13.71 5.01 -13.42
N LYS A 44 -14.63 5.98 -13.55
CA LYS A 44 -14.33 7.39 -13.24
C LYS A 44 -14.01 7.62 -11.75
N ALA A 45 -14.75 6.96 -10.85
CA ALA A 45 -14.48 7.01 -9.42
C ALA A 45 -13.12 6.36 -9.10
N THR A 46 -12.80 5.27 -9.80
CA THR A 46 -11.54 4.54 -9.62
C THR A 46 -10.34 5.32 -10.13
N GLU A 47 -10.45 6.05 -11.25
CA GLU A 47 -9.36 6.85 -11.80
C GLU A 47 -8.86 7.90 -10.82
N ASN A 48 -9.76 8.67 -10.19
CA ASN A 48 -9.39 9.66 -9.18
C ASN A 48 -8.74 9.01 -7.94
N LEU A 49 -9.30 7.90 -7.45
CA LEU A 49 -8.75 7.16 -6.31
C LEU A 49 -7.37 6.55 -6.62
N VAL A 50 -7.14 6.11 -7.86
CA VAL A 50 -5.85 5.59 -8.34
C VAL A 50 -4.81 6.70 -8.39
N GLU A 51 -5.16 7.89 -8.87
CA GLU A 51 -4.26 9.05 -8.88
C GLU A 51 -3.85 9.44 -7.46
N GLU A 52 -4.82 9.54 -6.55
CA GLU A 52 -4.58 9.89 -5.15
C GLU A 52 -3.73 8.82 -4.45
N ALA A 53 -4.05 7.53 -4.65
CA ALA A 53 -3.26 6.42 -4.12
C ALA A 53 -1.82 6.41 -4.67
N ALA A 54 -1.62 6.76 -5.95
CA ALA A 54 -0.29 6.84 -6.53
C ALA A 54 0.54 7.99 -5.92
N PHE A 55 -0.08 9.16 -5.74
CA PHE A 55 0.55 10.30 -5.07
C PHE A 55 0.92 9.99 -3.62
N MET A 56 -0.01 9.41 -2.86
CA MET A 56 0.23 8.99 -1.48
C MET A 56 1.31 7.91 -1.39
N GLY A 57 1.30 6.92 -2.29
CA GLY A 57 2.33 5.88 -2.34
C GLY A 57 3.74 6.44 -2.55
N ALA A 58 3.89 7.40 -3.47
CA ALA A 58 5.16 8.08 -3.71
C ALA A 58 5.59 8.94 -2.50
N SER A 59 4.65 9.69 -1.92
CA SER A 59 4.91 10.54 -0.74
C SER A 59 5.27 9.72 0.49
N LEU A 60 4.66 8.55 0.70
CA LEU A 60 5.02 7.61 1.75
C LEU A 60 6.43 7.04 1.57
N HIS A 61 6.85 6.81 0.32
CA HIS A 61 8.23 6.39 0.03
C HIS A 61 9.22 7.50 0.39
N GLU A 62 8.97 8.73 -0.05
CA GLU A 62 9.77 9.91 0.27
C GLU A 62 9.88 10.14 1.79
N LEU A 63 8.75 10.09 2.51
CA LEU A 63 8.72 10.23 3.97
C LEU A 63 9.53 9.14 4.67
N ARG A 64 9.50 7.89 4.18
CA ARG A 64 10.35 6.82 4.74
C ARG A 64 11.84 7.10 4.56
N GLN A 65 12.26 7.67 3.43
CA GLN A 65 13.66 8.06 3.22
C GLN A 65 14.05 9.17 4.21
N LYS A 66 13.23 10.22 4.31
CA LYS A 66 13.47 11.33 5.26
C LYS A 66 13.53 10.86 6.72
N ILE A 67 12.66 9.94 7.13
CA ILE A 67 12.66 9.36 8.48
C ILE A 67 13.90 8.49 8.69
N ALA A 68 14.34 7.74 7.68
CA ALA A 68 15.56 6.93 7.77
C ALA A 68 16.82 7.79 7.93
N GLU A 69 16.85 8.97 7.29
CA GLU A 69 17.96 9.92 7.37
C GLU A 69 17.95 10.73 8.68
N LYS A 70 16.79 11.30 9.05
CA LYS A 70 16.66 12.21 10.21
C LYS A 70 16.42 11.50 11.53
N GLY A 71 15.94 10.26 11.49
CA GLY A 71 15.46 9.53 12.66
C GLY A 71 14.01 9.86 13.04
N TYR A 72 13.58 9.21 14.13
CA TYR A 72 12.19 9.26 14.59
C TYR A 72 11.85 10.44 15.50
N THR A 73 12.89 11.14 15.97
CA THR A 73 12.80 12.17 16.99
C THR A 73 13.66 13.36 16.62
N GLU A 74 13.23 14.54 17.00
CA GLU A 74 13.94 15.79 16.80
C GLU A 74 14.09 16.51 18.14
N GLU A 75 15.26 17.12 18.37
CA GLU A 75 15.45 17.99 19.51
C GLU A 75 14.72 19.32 19.27
N TYR A 76 14.15 19.87 20.34
CA TYR A 76 13.55 21.19 20.32
C TYR A 76 14.10 22.02 21.46
N GLN A 77 14.18 23.33 21.23
CA GLN A 77 14.54 24.30 22.25
C GLN A 77 13.60 25.51 22.16
N ASN A 78 12.72 25.63 23.15
CA ASN A 78 11.81 26.76 23.31
C ASN A 78 12.32 27.65 24.46
N GLY A 79 12.93 28.78 24.11
CA GLY A 79 13.56 29.66 25.09
C GLY A 79 14.75 29.00 25.80
N ALA A 80 15.31 29.70 26.80
CA ALA A 80 16.56 29.28 27.44
C ALA A 80 16.43 28.00 28.28
N ASN A 81 15.25 27.74 28.85
CA ASN A 81 15.03 26.68 29.86
C ASN A 81 14.08 25.56 29.43
N GLN A 82 13.56 25.54 28.19
CA GLN A 82 12.78 24.39 27.71
C GLN A 82 13.51 23.76 26.53
N LYS A 83 14.18 22.64 26.78
CA LYS A 83 14.76 21.79 25.76
C LYS A 83 14.31 20.35 25.98
N GLY A 84 14.15 19.60 24.90
CA GLY A 84 13.72 18.21 24.99
C GLY A 84 13.75 17.52 23.64
N VAL A 85 13.25 16.29 23.63
CA VAL A 85 13.13 15.45 22.44
C VAL A 85 11.65 15.28 22.14
N LYS A 86 11.24 15.59 20.91
CA LYS A 86 9.88 15.33 20.42
C LYS A 86 9.93 14.39 19.23
N LYS A 87 8.77 13.86 18.87
CA LYS A 87 8.60 13.06 17.65
C LYS A 87 8.84 13.95 16.42
N SER A 88 9.52 13.42 15.40
CA SER A 88 9.76 14.20 14.19
C SER A 88 8.48 14.44 13.40
N ALA A 89 8.38 15.63 12.80
CA ALA A 89 7.21 16.02 12.02
C ALA A 89 6.94 15.05 10.85
N GLU A 90 8.00 14.52 10.24
CA GLU A 90 7.89 13.54 9.16
C GLU A 90 7.19 12.25 9.62
N VAL A 91 7.43 11.80 10.85
CA VAL A 91 6.78 10.59 11.37
C VAL A 91 5.30 10.85 11.63
N GLU A 92 4.91 12.05 12.06
CA GLU A 92 3.50 12.43 12.21
C GLU A 92 2.78 12.45 10.86
N ILE A 93 3.36 13.13 9.87
CA ILE A 93 2.82 13.18 8.51
C ILE A 93 2.72 11.78 7.93
N TYR A 94 3.75 10.96 8.09
CA TYR A 94 3.76 9.57 7.62
C TYR A 94 2.61 8.75 8.23
N ASN A 95 2.38 8.86 9.54
CA ASN A 95 1.33 8.10 10.23
C ASN A 95 -0.07 8.51 9.78
N THR A 96 -0.30 9.79 9.54
CA THR A 96 -1.59 10.27 9.01
C THR A 96 -1.76 9.80 7.57
N MET A 97 -0.71 9.94 6.75
CA MET A 97 -0.75 9.59 5.33
C MET A 97 -0.93 8.08 5.10
N ILE A 98 -0.29 7.22 5.90
CA ILE A 98 -0.45 5.76 5.73
C ILE A 98 -1.87 5.30 6.08
N LYS A 99 -2.52 5.92 7.07
CA LYS A 99 -3.92 5.64 7.41
C LYS A 99 -4.85 6.02 6.25
N ASN A 100 -4.66 7.22 5.68
CA ASN A 100 -5.45 7.69 4.54
C ASN A 100 -5.20 6.82 3.30
N TYR A 101 -3.95 6.46 3.05
CA TYR A 101 -3.59 5.55 1.97
C TYR A 101 -4.28 4.19 2.11
N MET A 102 -4.27 3.60 3.31
CA MET A 102 -4.99 2.35 3.57
C MET A 102 -6.50 2.48 3.32
N ALA A 103 -7.11 3.61 3.70
CA ALA A 103 -8.53 3.86 3.44
C ALA A 103 -8.83 3.93 1.93
N VAL A 104 -8.00 4.64 1.15
CA VAL A 104 -8.15 4.73 -0.31
C VAL A 104 -7.92 3.37 -0.98
N ILE A 105 -6.89 2.62 -0.57
CA ILE A 105 -6.66 1.25 -1.08
C ILE A 105 -7.83 0.32 -0.74
N LYS A 106 -8.42 0.46 0.45
CA LYS A 106 -9.62 -0.30 0.83
C LYS A 106 -10.80 0.05 -0.08
N GLN A 107 -11.07 1.34 -0.29
CA GLN A 107 -12.13 1.78 -1.23
C GLN A 107 -11.92 1.22 -2.63
N LEU A 108 -10.69 1.30 -3.15
CA LEU A 108 -10.34 0.71 -4.44
C LEU A 108 -10.53 -0.81 -4.48
N THR A 109 -10.17 -1.52 -3.41
CA THR A 109 -10.35 -2.98 -3.30
C THR A 109 -11.83 -3.37 -3.21
N ASP A 110 -12.64 -2.59 -2.50
CA ASP A 110 -14.08 -2.81 -2.37
C ASP A 110 -14.83 -2.60 -3.70
N LEU A 111 -14.27 -1.80 -4.63
CA LEU A 111 -14.78 -1.61 -5.99
C LEU A 111 -14.44 -2.76 -6.95
N VAL A 112 -13.45 -3.60 -6.62
CA VAL A 112 -13.15 -4.79 -7.41
C VAL A 112 -14.26 -5.80 -7.17
N PRO A 113 -14.95 -6.28 -8.23
CA PRO A 113 -15.90 -7.37 -8.07
C PRO A 113 -15.16 -8.53 -7.42
N LYS A 114 -15.55 -8.86 -6.18
CA LYS A 114 -15.10 -10.11 -5.56
C LYS A 114 -15.66 -11.19 -6.47
N GLU A 115 -14.80 -11.89 -7.21
CA GLU A 115 -15.24 -13.09 -7.90
C GLU A 115 -16.02 -13.90 -6.87
N GLN A 116 -17.29 -14.14 -7.15
CA GLN A 116 -18.11 -15.08 -6.41
C GLN A 116 -17.58 -16.48 -6.74
N GLY A 117 -16.34 -16.73 -6.32
CA GLY A 117 -15.54 -17.91 -6.55
C GLY A 117 -15.30 -18.64 -5.24
N ALA A 118 -16.31 -18.66 -4.38
CA ALA A 118 -16.61 -19.89 -3.69
C ALA A 118 -17.91 -20.38 -4.33
N THR A 119 -17.79 -21.13 -5.43
CA THR A 119 -18.67 -22.29 -5.57
C THR A 119 -18.65 -22.92 -4.19
N LYS A 120 -19.79 -22.87 -3.48
CA LYS A 120 -20.02 -23.79 -2.37
C LYS A 120 -19.77 -25.15 -2.98
N THR A 121 -18.57 -25.68 -2.81
CA THR A 121 -18.36 -27.12 -2.95
C THR A 121 -19.27 -27.66 -1.89
N ASN A 122 -20.46 -28.12 -2.30
CA ASN A 122 -21.30 -28.93 -1.45
C ASN A 122 -20.46 -30.17 -1.17
N ASP A 123 -19.78 -30.16 -0.04
CA ASP A 123 -18.85 -31.20 0.42
C ASP A 123 -19.61 -32.40 0.99
N GLY A 124 -20.90 -32.52 0.69
CA GLY A 124 -21.78 -33.57 1.17
C GLY A 124 -22.12 -33.45 2.65
N PHE A 125 -21.74 -32.35 3.33
CA PHE A 125 -22.06 -32.15 4.74
C PHE A 125 -23.57 -31.97 4.96
N GLU A 126 -24.27 -31.26 4.07
CA GLU A 126 -25.73 -31.11 4.13
C GLU A 126 -26.45 -32.46 3.90
N ASP A 127 -25.96 -33.31 2.99
CA ASP A 127 -26.52 -34.65 2.75
C ASP A 127 -26.25 -35.61 3.93
N PHE A 128 -25.09 -35.49 4.60
CA PHE A 128 -24.76 -36.28 5.79
C PHE A 128 -25.65 -35.93 7.00
N VAL A 129 -26.00 -34.66 7.18
CA VAL A 129 -26.87 -34.21 8.29
C VAL A 129 -28.32 -34.59 8.04
N ASN A 130 -28.80 -34.49 6.80
CA ASN A 130 -30.19 -34.78 6.44
C ASN A 130 -30.48 -36.28 6.23
N GLY A 131 -29.46 -37.12 6.05
CA GLY A 131 -29.61 -38.58 5.90
C GLY A 131 -29.71 -39.34 7.23
N ARG A 132 -29.95 -38.65 8.35
CA ARG A 132 -29.91 -39.24 9.70
C ARG A 132 -31.26 -39.37 10.40
N ASP A 133 -32.35 -39.10 9.70
CA ASP A 133 -33.70 -39.44 10.15
C ASP A 133 -34.06 -40.87 9.74
N ASP A 134 -33.68 -41.83 10.59
CA ASP A 134 -34.32 -43.14 10.76
C ASP A 134 -34.39 -43.44 12.27
#